data_AF-A0A4U9TPP9-F1
#
_entry.id   AF-A0A4U9TPP9-F1
#
_cell.length_a   1.000
_cell.length_b   1.000
_cell.length_c   1.000
_cell.angle_alpha   90.00
_cell.angle_beta   90.00
_cell.angle_gamma   90.00
#
_symmetry.space_group_name_H-M   'P 1'
#
loop_
_entity.id
_entity.type
_entity.pdbx_description
1 polymer ?
#
loop_
_entity_poly.entity_id
_entity_poly.type
_entity_poly.pdbx_seq_one_letter_code
_entity_poly.pdbx_strand_id
1 'polypeptide(L)'
;MPVVPDEQHQANILGGEAAFWAENIRAPVLDLKLWPRTFAVAERMWSAKDVTNEDNMYQRLAAIDAWSVVSVGLQQHAETAREFTRLANSVDITPLQVLAEAVEPGQYYTRQHLKFKAGNYHQFEPLNRFADAIPPESAAVRDLDQQVALLLKDKNHRAAAEAIRERLQRWQRNGAPVKQVIAGNVVMKGFGHRWYRMSARWPIWA
;
A
#
# COMPACT_ATOMS: atom_id res chain seq x y z
N MET A 1 7.36 4.59 -25.65
CA MET A 1 6.35 3.58 -25.28
C MET A 1 6.60 2.35 -26.12
N PRO A 2 6.37 1.12 -25.62
CA PRO A 2 6.50 -0.07 -26.46
C PRO A 2 5.57 0.06 -27.68
N VAL A 3 6.06 -0.37 -28.84
CA VAL A 3 5.31 -0.33 -30.09
C VAL A 3 4.22 -1.40 -30.02
N VAL A 4 2.95 -0.98 -30.16
CA VAL A 4 1.84 -1.92 -30.27
C VAL A 4 1.94 -2.58 -31.65
N PRO A 5 1.97 -3.92 -31.74
CA PRO A 5 2.01 -4.61 -33.03
C PRO A 5 0.82 -4.19 -33.90
N ASP A 6 1.02 -4.13 -35.23
CA ASP A 6 -0.10 -3.97 -36.16
C ASP A 6 -1.06 -5.18 -36.06
N GLU A 7 -2.23 -5.09 -36.71
CA GLU A 7 -3.26 -6.14 -36.66
C GLU A 7 -2.74 -7.52 -37.10
N GLN A 8 -1.78 -7.56 -38.04
CA GLN A 8 -1.21 -8.81 -38.53
C GLN A 8 -0.36 -9.51 -37.47
N HIS A 9 0.30 -8.74 -36.61
CA HIS A 9 1.20 -9.26 -35.58
C HIS A 9 0.54 -9.39 -34.19
N GLN A 10 -0.72 -8.98 -34.00
CA GLN A 10 -1.45 -9.14 -32.74
C GLN A 10 -1.54 -10.60 -32.29
N ALA A 11 -1.65 -11.55 -33.23
CA ALA A 11 -1.71 -12.99 -32.94
C ALA A 11 -0.45 -13.54 -32.26
N ASN A 12 0.68 -12.81 -32.31
CA ASN A 12 1.92 -13.19 -31.64
C ASN A 12 1.92 -12.85 -30.14
N ILE A 13 0.92 -12.11 -29.66
CA ILE A 13 0.77 -11.77 -28.24
C ILE A 13 0.06 -12.94 -27.55
N LEU A 14 0.85 -13.78 -26.86
CA LEU A 14 0.32 -14.93 -26.13
C LEU A 14 -0.35 -14.54 -24.80
N GLY A 15 -0.05 -13.34 -24.28
CA GLY A 15 -0.55 -12.85 -23.01
C GLY A 15 0.51 -12.02 -22.29
N GLY A 16 0.56 -12.12 -20.97
CA GLY A 16 1.62 -11.54 -20.16
C GLY A 16 1.79 -12.30 -18.85
N GLU A 17 2.73 -11.84 -18.03
CA GLU A 17 3.02 -12.43 -16.72
C GLU A 17 3.16 -11.34 -15.65
N ALA A 18 2.59 -11.58 -14.47
CA ALA A 18 2.88 -10.79 -13.29
C ALA A 18 4.24 -11.20 -12.72
N ALA A 19 5.32 -10.56 -13.20
CA ALA A 19 6.66 -10.85 -12.73
C ALA A 19 6.88 -10.31 -11.30
N PHE A 20 7.40 -11.17 -10.43
CA PHE A 20 7.61 -10.85 -9.03
C PHE A 20 9.07 -11.04 -8.61
N TRP A 21 9.81 -9.94 -8.64
CA TRP A 21 11.25 -9.92 -8.34
C TRP A 21 11.50 -9.87 -6.83
N ALA A 22 12.41 -10.72 -6.36
CA ALA A 22 12.52 -11.06 -4.94
C ALA A 22 13.46 -10.16 -4.12
N GLU A 23 14.05 -9.09 -4.68
CA GLU A 23 15.08 -8.27 -4.01
C GLU A 23 14.56 -7.57 -2.74
N ASN A 24 13.25 -7.38 -2.65
CA ASN A 24 12.59 -6.77 -1.49
C ASN A 24 11.55 -7.70 -0.85
N ILE A 25 11.62 -9.00 -1.11
CA ILE A 25 10.62 -9.99 -0.69
C ILE A 25 11.26 -11.08 0.18
N ARG A 26 10.54 -11.51 1.21
CA ARG A 26 10.83 -12.72 1.99
C ARG A 26 9.55 -13.49 2.24
N ALA A 27 9.69 -14.77 2.57
CA ALA A 27 8.56 -15.69 2.74
C ALA A 27 7.41 -15.16 3.62
N PRO A 28 7.64 -14.53 4.79
CA PRO A 28 6.52 -14.12 5.65
C PRO A 28 5.74 -12.88 5.20
N VAL A 29 6.11 -12.25 4.08
CA VAL A 29 5.38 -11.13 3.47
C VAL A 29 5.04 -11.41 2.00
N LEU A 30 5.07 -12.70 1.60
CA LEU A 30 4.86 -13.08 0.21
C LEU A 30 3.44 -12.74 -0.25
N ASP A 31 2.44 -13.18 0.51
CA ASP A 31 1.04 -12.96 0.17
C ASP A 31 0.69 -11.47 0.25
N LEU A 32 1.21 -10.75 1.26
CA LEU A 32 1.08 -9.29 1.37
C LEU A 32 1.50 -8.55 0.11
N LYS A 33 2.51 -9.06 -0.60
CA LYS A 33 3.08 -8.38 -1.77
C LYS A 33 2.48 -8.87 -3.08
N LEU A 34 1.93 -10.08 -3.12
CA LEU A 34 1.22 -10.63 -4.27
C LEU A 34 -0.25 -10.17 -4.32
N TRP A 35 -0.95 -10.24 -3.21
CA TRP A 35 -2.40 -10.07 -3.14
C TRP A 35 -2.79 -8.75 -2.46
N PRO A 36 -3.89 -8.10 -2.89
CA PRO A 36 -4.83 -8.53 -3.92
C PRO A 36 -4.46 -8.09 -5.34
N ARG A 37 -3.40 -7.30 -5.53
CA ARG A 37 -3.04 -6.66 -6.82
C ARG A 37 -2.92 -7.63 -8.00
N THR A 38 -2.47 -8.86 -7.78
CA THR A 38 -2.36 -9.86 -8.85
C THR A 38 -3.72 -10.36 -9.35
N PHE A 39 -4.82 -10.21 -8.58
CA PHE A 39 -6.17 -10.43 -9.11
C PHE A 39 -6.54 -9.42 -10.20
N ALA A 40 -6.13 -8.15 -10.07
CA ALA A 40 -6.35 -7.15 -11.12
C ALA A 40 -5.55 -7.47 -12.40
N VAL A 41 -4.33 -8.02 -12.25
CA VAL A 41 -3.55 -8.51 -13.40
C VAL A 41 -4.24 -9.70 -14.05
N ALA A 42 -4.73 -10.66 -13.26
CA ALA A 42 -5.48 -11.81 -13.77
C ALA A 42 -6.72 -11.36 -14.54
N GLU A 43 -7.46 -10.37 -14.04
CA GLU A 43 -8.61 -9.79 -14.75
C GLU A 43 -8.19 -9.19 -16.10
N ARG A 44 -7.10 -8.42 -16.15
CA ARG A 44 -6.60 -7.84 -17.40
C ARG A 44 -6.20 -8.89 -18.42
N MET A 45 -5.73 -10.05 -17.97
CA MET A 45 -5.30 -11.17 -18.83
C MET A 45 -6.45 -12.07 -19.28
N TRP A 46 -7.59 -12.03 -18.59
CA TRP A 46 -8.71 -12.93 -18.83
C TRP A 46 -9.92 -12.22 -19.45
N SER A 47 -10.22 -11.01 -18.99
CA SER A 47 -11.45 -10.30 -19.34
C SER A 47 -11.36 -9.64 -20.71
N ALA A 48 -12.52 -9.29 -21.27
CA ALA A 48 -12.59 -8.55 -22.52
C ALA A 48 -11.80 -7.23 -22.43
N LYS A 49 -11.23 -6.81 -23.57
CA LYS A 49 -10.31 -5.65 -23.65
C LYS A 49 -10.93 -4.35 -23.13
N ASP A 50 -12.24 -4.19 -23.31
CA ASP A 50 -13.04 -3.03 -22.92
C ASP A 50 -13.45 -3.01 -21.43
N VAL A 51 -13.13 -4.07 -20.67
CA VAL A 51 -13.23 -4.05 -19.21
C VAL A 51 -12.08 -3.21 -18.65
N THR A 52 -12.33 -1.90 -18.51
CA THR A 52 -11.33 -0.91 -18.06
C THR A 52 -11.85 0.06 -17.01
N ASN A 53 -13.06 -0.15 -16.48
CA ASN A 53 -13.61 0.72 -15.43
C ASN A 53 -12.93 0.45 -14.08
N GLU A 54 -12.06 1.36 -13.64
CA GLU A 54 -11.28 1.22 -12.41
C GLU A 54 -12.15 1.23 -11.15
N ASP A 55 -13.17 2.09 -11.07
CA ASP A 55 -14.06 2.15 -9.91
C ASP A 55 -14.79 0.81 -9.69
N ASN A 56 -15.29 0.22 -10.77
CA ASN A 56 -15.91 -1.10 -10.72
C ASN A 56 -14.90 -2.21 -10.43
N MET A 57 -13.69 -2.13 -11.01
CA MET A 57 -12.61 -3.08 -10.73
C MET A 57 -12.31 -3.12 -9.23
N TYR A 58 -12.14 -1.97 -8.58
CA TYR A 58 -11.83 -1.94 -7.16
C TYR A 58 -12.97 -2.46 -6.27
N GLN A 59 -14.24 -2.25 -6.66
CA GLN A 59 -15.38 -2.86 -5.94
C GLN A 59 -15.30 -4.39 -5.99
N ARG A 60 -15.01 -4.95 -7.16
CA ARG A 60 -14.83 -6.40 -7.35
C ARG A 60 -13.55 -6.91 -6.68
N LEU A 61 -12.48 -6.10 -6.68
CA LEU A 61 -11.20 -6.41 -6.03
C LEU A 61 -11.37 -6.57 -4.52
N ALA A 62 -12.15 -5.70 -3.87
CA ALA A 62 -12.47 -5.81 -2.45
C ALA A 62 -13.25 -7.10 -2.13
N ALA A 63 -14.20 -7.48 -3.00
CA ALA A 63 -14.98 -8.70 -2.83
C ALA A 63 -14.12 -9.97 -2.97
N ILE A 64 -13.28 -10.04 -4.01
CA ILE A 64 -12.40 -11.21 -4.22
C ILE A 64 -11.29 -11.28 -3.16
N ASP A 65 -10.75 -10.15 -2.70
CA ASP A 65 -9.79 -10.10 -1.61
C ASP A 65 -10.38 -10.72 -0.34
N ALA A 66 -11.55 -10.25 0.09
CA ALA A 66 -12.26 -10.80 1.26
C ALA A 66 -12.58 -12.31 1.10
N TRP A 67 -13.10 -12.70 -0.07
CA TRP A 67 -13.42 -14.11 -0.36
C TRP A 67 -12.17 -15.00 -0.32
N SER A 68 -11.04 -14.52 -0.87
CA SER A 68 -9.81 -15.29 -0.99
C SER A 68 -9.18 -15.61 0.37
N VAL A 69 -9.29 -14.70 1.34
CA VAL A 69 -8.84 -14.94 2.72
C VAL A 69 -9.65 -16.07 3.35
N VAL A 70 -10.97 -16.03 3.21
CA VAL A 70 -11.89 -16.97 3.86
C VAL A 70 -11.91 -18.33 3.19
N SER A 71 -11.90 -18.36 1.86
CA SER A 71 -12.20 -19.57 1.09
C SER A 71 -10.95 -20.27 0.55
N VAL A 72 -9.90 -19.50 0.23
CA VAL A 72 -8.64 -20.04 -0.31
C VAL A 72 -7.55 -20.09 0.78
N GLY A 73 -7.66 -19.25 1.81
CA GLY A 73 -6.71 -19.19 2.92
C GLY A 73 -5.52 -18.28 2.64
N LEU A 74 -5.64 -17.33 1.71
CA LEU A 74 -4.57 -16.35 1.45
C LEU A 74 -4.29 -15.48 2.70
N GLN A 75 -3.03 -15.15 2.91
CA GLN A 75 -2.54 -14.63 4.19
C GLN A 75 -2.20 -13.14 4.19
N GLN A 76 -2.42 -12.37 3.14
CA GLN A 76 -1.97 -10.97 3.00
C GLN A 76 -2.32 -10.06 4.20
N HIS A 77 -3.53 -10.21 4.74
CA HIS A 77 -3.98 -9.45 5.91
C HIS A 77 -3.37 -9.97 7.21
N ALA A 78 -3.27 -11.29 7.36
CA ALA A 78 -2.67 -11.92 8.53
C ALA A 78 -1.15 -11.66 8.59
N GLU A 79 -0.45 -11.66 7.46
CA GLU A 79 0.96 -11.28 7.34
C GLU A 79 1.20 -9.83 7.76
N THR A 80 0.37 -8.90 7.27
CA THR A 80 0.41 -7.49 7.70
C THR A 80 0.26 -7.38 9.22
N ALA A 81 -0.75 -8.04 9.80
CA ALA A 81 -0.99 -8.03 11.23
C ALA A 81 0.20 -8.61 12.02
N ARG A 82 0.74 -9.76 11.61
CA ARG A 82 1.92 -10.39 12.23
C ARG A 82 3.14 -9.47 12.22
N GLU A 83 3.39 -8.81 11.09
CA GLU A 83 4.50 -7.87 10.99
C GLU A 83 4.29 -6.62 11.84
N PHE A 84 3.07 -6.09 11.90
CA PHE A 84 2.76 -4.99 12.80
C PHE A 84 2.86 -5.38 14.26
N THR A 85 2.48 -6.60 14.66
CA THR A 85 2.65 -7.08 16.03
C THR A 85 4.13 -7.08 16.42
N ARG A 86 4.99 -7.58 15.53
CA ARG A 86 6.45 -7.59 15.73
C ARG A 86 7.03 -6.17 15.79
N LEU A 87 6.60 -5.28 14.90
CA LEU A 87 7.07 -3.90 14.86
C LEU A 87 6.58 -3.08 16.07
N ALA A 88 5.33 -3.30 16.48
CA ALA A 88 4.72 -2.64 17.63
C ALA A 88 5.24 -3.17 18.97
N ASN A 89 5.83 -4.37 18.98
CA ASN A 89 6.13 -5.11 20.21
C ASN A 89 4.89 -5.24 21.12
N SER A 90 3.73 -5.40 20.49
CA SER A 90 2.42 -5.35 21.13
C SER A 90 1.38 -6.01 20.24
N VAL A 91 0.32 -6.53 20.85
CA VAL A 91 -0.89 -6.97 20.13
C VAL A 91 -1.76 -5.78 19.69
N ASP A 92 -1.61 -4.62 20.34
CA ASP A 92 -2.20 -3.38 19.86
C ASP A 92 -1.38 -2.83 18.69
N ILE A 93 -1.83 -3.18 17.49
CA ILE A 93 -1.23 -2.76 16.21
C ILE A 93 -1.92 -1.54 15.59
N THR A 94 -2.97 -1.03 16.24
CA THR A 94 -3.79 0.08 15.74
C THR A 94 -2.94 1.28 15.31
N PRO A 95 -1.90 1.70 16.05
CA PRO A 95 -1.12 2.86 15.65
C PRO A 95 -0.36 2.66 14.32
N LEU A 96 0.09 1.44 14.04
CA LEU A 96 0.78 1.11 12.79
C LEU A 96 -0.22 0.93 11.64
N GLN A 97 -1.42 0.39 11.90
CA GLN A 97 -2.49 0.32 10.91
C GLN A 97 -2.90 1.72 10.44
N VAL A 98 -3.15 2.64 11.38
CA VAL A 98 -3.53 4.02 11.05
C VAL A 98 -2.40 4.77 10.34
N LEU A 99 -1.14 4.47 10.67
CA LEU A 99 0.00 5.03 9.93
C LEU A 99 0.04 4.51 8.49
N ALA A 100 -0.19 3.21 8.29
CA ALA A 100 -0.19 2.58 6.97
C ALA A 100 -1.30 3.11 6.06
N GLU A 101 -2.40 3.61 6.62
CA GLU A 101 -3.43 4.33 5.86
C GLU A 101 -2.88 5.59 5.15
N ALA A 102 -1.83 6.21 5.66
CA ALA A 102 -1.35 7.52 5.21
C ALA A 102 -0.02 7.47 4.43
N VAL A 103 0.61 6.29 4.29
CA VAL A 103 1.92 6.16 3.65
C VAL A 103 2.01 4.91 2.80
N GLU A 104 2.86 4.97 1.77
CA GLU A 104 3.14 3.86 0.88
C GLU A 104 4.65 3.56 0.84
N PRO A 105 5.05 2.34 0.42
CA PRO A 105 6.44 2.05 0.12
C PRO A 105 6.97 2.99 -0.97
N GLY A 106 8.27 3.32 -0.91
CA GLY A 106 8.91 4.02 -2.01
C GLY A 106 8.79 3.22 -3.31
N GLN A 107 8.24 3.84 -4.35
CA GLN A 107 7.96 3.19 -5.62
C GLN A 107 9.22 3.02 -6.50
N TYR A 108 9.11 2.16 -7.51
CA TYR A 108 10.19 1.84 -8.46
C TYR A 108 11.50 1.41 -7.75
N TYR A 109 12.63 1.91 -8.23
CA TYR A 109 13.96 1.58 -7.70
C TYR A 109 14.35 2.41 -6.46
N THR A 110 13.43 3.18 -5.87
CA THR A 110 13.75 4.05 -4.73
C THR A 110 14.27 3.24 -3.55
N ARG A 111 13.63 2.12 -3.24
CA ARG A 111 14.03 1.27 -2.09
C ARG A 111 15.37 0.60 -2.34
N GLN A 112 15.59 0.09 -3.55
CA GLN A 112 16.84 -0.52 -3.99
C GLN A 112 17.98 0.49 -3.91
N HIS A 113 17.77 1.72 -4.40
CA HIS A 113 18.75 2.78 -4.34
C HIS A 113 19.10 3.20 -2.92
N LEU A 114 18.09 3.32 -2.04
CA LEU A 114 18.32 3.64 -0.63
C LEU A 114 19.07 2.53 0.11
N LYS A 115 18.82 1.26 -0.23
CA LYS A 115 19.58 0.12 0.29
C LYS A 115 21.02 0.12 -0.21
N PHE A 116 21.23 0.34 -1.51
CA PHE A 116 22.55 0.46 -2.10
C PHE A 116 23.38 1.56 -1.41
N LYS A 117 22.80 2.75 -1.23
CA LYS A 117 23.45 3.85 -0.51
C LYS A 117 23.79 3.52 0.94
N ALA A 118 23.04 2.62 1.57
CA ALA A 118 23.27 2.17 2.94
C ALA A 118 24.23 0.96 3.04
N GLY A 119 24.77 0.47 1.92
CA GLY A 119 25.63 -0.73 1.89
C GLY A 119 24.85 -2.06 1.98
N ASN A 120 23.53 -2.01 1.84
CA ASN A 120 22.62 -3.13 2.11
C ASN A 120 21.99 -3.73 0.82
N TYR A 121 22.68 -3.63 -0.32
CA TYR A 121 22.21 -4.21 -1.58
C TYR A 121 22.70 -5.65 -1.73
N HIS A 122 22.18 -6.54 -0.88
CA HIS A 122 22.50 -7.98 -0.88
C HIS A 122 21.33 -8.80 -0.32
N GLN A 123 21.34 -10.11 -0.57
CA GLN A 123 20.26 -11.02 -0.16
C GLN A 123 20.07 -11.16 1.36
N PHE A 124 21.07 -10.77 2.16
CA PHE A 124 21.02 -10.82 3.62
C PHE A 124 20.38 -9.59 4.29
N GLU A 125 19.92 -8.58 3.54
CA GLU A 125 19.28 -7.40 4.15
C GLU A 125 17.98 -7.84 4.84
N PRO A 126 17.82 -7.57 6.16
CA PRO A 126 16.59 -7.95 6.86
C PRO A 126 15.41 -7.12 6.34
N LEU A 127 14.52 -7.77 5.59
CA LEU A 127 13.30 -7.20 5.00
C LEU A 127 12.15 -7.11 6.03
N ASN A 128 12.44 -6.53 7.18
CA ASN A 128 11.57 -6.55 8.36
C ASN A 128 11.29 -5.13 8.89
N ARG A 129 11.28 -4.13 8.01
CA ARG A 129 10.94 -2.75 8.36
C ARG A 129 9.48 -2.46 8.08
N PHE A 130 8.99 -1.33 8.57
CA PHE A 130 7.62 -0.89 8.31
C PHE A 130 7.27 -0.84 6.81
N ALA A 131 8.18 -0.37 5.96
CA ALA A 131 7.99 -0.35 4.51
C ALA A 131 7.86 -1.75 3.87
N ASP A 132 8.37 -2.80 4.53
CA ASP A 132 8.18 -4.19 4.10
C ASP A 132 6.80 -4.72 4.51
N ALA A 133 6.25 -4.20 5.62
CA ALA A 133 5.01 -4.67 6.25
C ALA A 133 3.74 -3.95 5.78
N ILE A 134 3.83 -2.90 4.97
CA ILE A 134 2.65 -2.20 4.45
C ILE A 134 2.25 -2.69 3.04
N PRO A 135 0.95 -2.66 2.71
CA PRO A 135 0.46 -2.86 1.35
C PRO A 135 1.09 -1.87 0.35
N PRO A 136 1.11 -2.20 -0.96
CA PRO A 136 1.66 -1.32 -1.99
C PRO A 136 0.80 -0.08 -2.27
N GLU A 137 -0.49 -0.11 -1.93
CA GLU A 137 -1.47 0.95 -2.16
C GLU A 137 -2.33 1.15 -0.91
N SER A 138 -2.76 2.39 -0.65
CA SER A 138 -3.67 2.69 0.46
C SER A 138 -5.12 2.91 -0.01
N ALA A 139 -6.02 2.01 0.39
CA ALA A 139 -7.46 2.20 0.19
C ALA A 139 -7.97 3.49 0.86
N ALA A 140 -7.41 3.86 2.01
CA ALA A 140 -7.79 5.08 2.73
C ALA A 140 -7.42 6.36 1.96
N VAL A 141 -6.30 6.37 1.23
CA VAL A 141 -5.92 7.49 0.37
C VAL A 141 -6.83 7.55 -0.85
N ARG A 142 -7.13 6.39 -1.47
CA ARG A 142 -8.08 6.35 -2.59
C ARG A 142 -9.47 6.85 -2.19
N ASP A 143 -9.99 6.41 -1.05
CA ASP A 143 -11.27 6.90 -0.53
C ASP A 143 -11.21 8.42 -0.30
N LEU A 144 -10.09 8.92 0.27
CA LEU A 144 -9.88 10.36 0.46
C LEU A 144 -9.92 11.12 -0.87
N ASP A 145 -9.24 10.63 -1.91
CA ASP A 145 -9.25 11.24 -3.24
C ASP A 145 -10.65 11.30 -3.83
N GLN A 146 -11.46 10.25 -3.65
CA GLN A 146 -12.86 10.25 -4.06
C GLN A 146 -13.69 11.30 -3.30
N GLN A 147 -13.51 11.42 -1.99
CA GLN A 147 -14.20 12.45 -1.20
C GLN A 147 -13.77 13.87 -1.60
N VAL A 148 -12.48 14.09 -1.87
CA VAL A 148 -11.95 15.37 -2.35
C VAL A 148 -12.55 15.70 -3.72
N ALA A 149 -12.63 14.74 -4.63
CA ALA A 149 -13.23 14.94 -5.95
C ALA A 149 -14.73 15.32 -5.85
N LEU A 150 -15.48 14.72 -4.91
CA LEU A 150 -16.87 15.11 -4.64
C LEU A 150 -16.96 16.57 -4.15
N LEU A 151 -16.09 16.97 -3.22
CA LEU A 151 -16.08 18.32 -2.67
C LEU A 151 -15.64 19.39 -3.70
N LEU A 152 -14.74 19.03 -4.62
CA LEU A 152 -14.35 19.91 -5.72
C LEU A 152 -15.49 20.12 -6.73
N LYS A 153 -16.35 19.11 -6.91
CA LYS A 153 -17.57 19.22 -7.74
C LYS A 153 -18.67 20.00 -7.04
N ASP A 154 -18.90 19.73 -5.75
CA ASP A 154 -19.86 20.45 -4.92
C ASP A 154 -19.24 20.80 -3.56
N LYS A 155 -18.91 22.08 -3.39
CA LYS A 155 -18.30 22.61 -2.15
C LYS A 155 -19.21 22.47 -0.92
N ASN A 156 -20.51 22.25 -1.12
CA ASN A 156 -21.49 22.05 -0.05
C ASN A 156 -21.76 20.58 0.25
N HIS A 157 -21.01 19.65 -0.35
CA HIS A 157 -21.17 18.21 -0.15
C HIS A 157 -20.77 17.79 1.28
N ARG A 158 -21.68 17.99 2.25
CA ARG A 158 -21.42 17.84 3.70
C ARG A 158 -20.86 16.48 4.09
N ALA A 159 -21.38 15.40 3.51
CA ALA A 159 -20.90 14.05 3.81
C ALA A 159 -19.43 13.84 3.43
N ALA A 160 -18.98 14.45 2.32
CA ALA A 160 -17.60 14.33 1.86
C ALA A 160 -16.67 15.18 2.72
N ALA A 161 -17.10 16.40 3.06
CA ALA A 161 -16.37 17.26 3.98
C ALA A 161 -16.18 16.61 5.37
N GLU A 162 -17.22 15.94 5.88
CA GLU A 162 -17.14 15.22 7.16
C GLU A 162 -16.22 14.01 7.07
N ALA A 163 -16.34 13.17 6.04
CA ALA A 163 -15.47 12.00 5.85
C ALA A 163 -13.99 12.40 5.74
N ILE A 164 -13.67 13.49 5.02
CA ILE A 164 -12.30 14.05 4.96
C ILE A 164 -11.85 14.47 6.35
N ARG A 165 -12.67 15.23 7.08
CA ARG A 165 -12.35 15.72 8.43
C ARG A 165 -12.08 14.57 9.40
N GLU A 166 -12.94 13.55 9.42
CA GLU A 166 -12.78 12.37 10.27
C GLU A 166 -11.48 11.63 9.98
N ARG A 167 -11.13 11.44 8.69
CA ARG A 167 -9.88 10.80 8.28
C ARG A 167 -8.66 11.59 8.76
N LEU A 168 -8.63 12.91 8.52
CA LEU A 168 -7.54 13.76 8.95
C LEU A 168 -7.39 13.79 10.48
N GLN A 169 -8.51 13.87 11.21
CA GLN A 169 -8.51 13.80 12.68
C GLN A 169 -8.06 12.44 13.20
N ARG A 170 -8.39 11.34 12.52
CA ARG A 170 -7.88 10.00 12.85
C ARG A 170 -6.36 9.95 12.72
N TRP A 171 -5.80 10.45 11.63
CA TRP A 171 -4.35 10.51 11.43
C TRP A 171 -3.66 11.44 12.43
N GLN A 172 -4.27 12.59 12.73
CA GLN A 172 -3.76 13.52 13.74
C GLN A 172 -3.71 12.87 15.13
N ARG A 173 -4.81 12.25 15.57
CA ARG A 173 -4.91 11.55 16.87
C ARG A 173 -3.90 10.40 16.98
N ASN A 174 -3.53 9.77 15.87
CA ASN A 174 -2.53 8.71 15.84
C ASN A 174 -1.08 9.21 16.05
N GLY A 175 -0.83 10.52 15.98
CA GLY A 175 0.52 11.07 16.05
C GLY A 175 1.28 10.73 17.34
N ALA A 176 0.65 10.81 18.50
CA ALA A 176 1.29 10.45 19.77
C ALA A 176 1.42 8.92 19.97
N PRO A 177 0.36 8.11 19.77
CA PRO A 177 0.45 6.65 19.86
C PRO A 177 1.53 6.06 18.95
N VAL A 178 1.60 6.48 17.68
CA VAL A 178 2.59 5.92 16.75
C VAL A 178 4.02 6.30 17.12
N LYS A 179 4.25 7.49 17.68
CA LYS A 179 5.58 7.90 18.18
C LYS A 179 6.04 7.00 19.33
N GLN A 180 5.13 6.65 20.24
CA GLN A 180 5.43 5.73 21.33
C GLN A 180 5.81 4.35 20.79
N VAL A 181 5.05 3.84 19.82
CA VAL A 181 5.37 2.56 19.15
C VAL A 181 6.74 2.61 18.46
N ILE A 182 7.04 3.66 17.70
CA ILE A 182 8.33 3.84 17.01
C ILE A 182 9.50 3.87 18.00
N ALA A 183 9.32 4.53 19.16
CA ALA A 183 10.35 4.61 20.19
C ALA A 183 10.58 3.25 20.88
N GLY A 184 9.53 2.42 20.99
CA GLY A 184 9.54 1.12 21.65
C GLY A 184 10.25 0.00 20.88
N ASN A 185 10.60 0.19 19.60
CA ASN A 185 11.30 -0.81 18.79
C ASN A 185 12.49 -0.21 18.04
N VAL A 186 13.70 -0.75 18.29
CA VAL A 186 14.94 -0.26 17.68
C VAL A 186 14.91 -0.28 16.15
N VAL A 187 14.24 -1.27 15.54
CA VAL A 187 14.10 -1.42 14.08
C VAL A 187 13.31 -0.25 13.47
N MET A 188 12.48 0.42 14.27
CA MET A 188 11.64 1.54 13.85
C MET A 188 12.31 2.91 13.99
N LYS A 189 13.41 3.03 14.74
CA LYS A 189 14.04 4.34 15.05
C LYS A 189 14.51 5.12 13.80
N GLY A 190 14.89 4.43 12.73
CA GLY A 190 15.25 5.04 11.43
C GLY A 190 14.08 5.65 10.64
N PHE A 191 12.84 5.48 11.10
CA PHE A 191 11.63 6.05 10.51
C PHE A 191 11.35 7.48 11.02
N GLY A 192 11.57 7.73 12.31
CA GLY A 192 11.22 8.99 12.98
C GLY A 192 11.90 10.24 12.39
N HIS A 193 13.16 10.12 11.95
CA HIS A 193 13.92 11.24 11.38
C HIS A 193 13.40 11.72 10.01
N ARG A 194 12.74 10.85 9.23
CA ARG A 194 12.18 11.20 7.90
C ARG A 194 10.74 11.72 8.00
N TRP A 195 9.97 11.21 8.96
CA TRP A 195 8.59 11.66 9.20
C TRP A 195 8.53 13.14 9.62
N TYR A 196 9.52 13.59 10.41
CA TYR A 196 9.69 15.01 10.79
C TYR A 196 9.78 15.97 9.60
N ARG A 197 10.26 15.49 8.44
CA ARG A 197 10.42 16.30 7.23
C ARG A 197 9.15 16.34 6.37
N MET A 198 8.23 15.38 6.52
CA MET A 198 6.91 15.39 5.87
C MET A 198 5.91 16.28 6.60
N SER A 199 5.90 16.28 7.95
CA SER A 199 5.07 17.21 8.74
C SER A 199 5.46 18.67 8.53
N ALA A 200 6.74 18.95 8.26
CA ALA A 200 7.24 20.30 7.99
C ALA A 200 6.90 20.83 6.59
N ARG A 201 6.43 19.97 5.66
CA ARG A 201 6.11 20.36 4.27
C ARG A 201 4.63 20.71 4.05
N TRP A 202 3.78 20.48 5.07
CA TRP A 202 2.36 20.81 5.10
C TRP A 202 2.06 21.72 6.30
N PRO A 203 2.18 23.06 6.17
CA PRO A 203 2.06 23.99 7.29
C PRO A 203 0.59 24.30 7.64
N ILE A 204 -0.23 23.28 7.85
CA ILE A 204 -1.60 23.42 8.37
C ILE A 204 -1.68 22.99 9.85
N TRP A 205 -0.56 22.56 10.45
CA TRP A 205 -0.53 22.05 11.81
C TRP A 205 0.64 22.64 12.60
N ALA A 206 0.48 23.91 12.99
CA ALA A 206 1.13 24.55 14.14
C ALA A 206 0.06 25.37 14.87
#